data_AF-A0A645CEV5-F1
#
_entry.id   AF-A0A645CEV5-F1
#
_cell.length_a   1.000
_cell.length_b   1.000
_cell.length_c   1.000
_cell.angle_alpha   90.00
_cell.angle_beta   90.00
_cell.angle_gamma   90.00
#
_symmetry.space_group_name_H-M   'P 1'
#
loop_
_entity.id
_entity.type
_entity.pdbx_description
1 polymer ?
#
loop_
_entity_poly.entity_id
_entity_poly.type
_entity_poly.pdbx_seq_one_letter_code
_entity_poly.pdbx_strand_id
1 'polypeptide(L)' 'MLLDYLTELKDSLSESDFKDFIIDIERDIKINRISFGKRTSSREFINICEILKGALER' A
#
# COMPACT_ATOMS: atom_id res chain seq x y z
N MET A 1 8.60 -1.31 -11.90
CA MET A 1 8.91 -0.15 -11.01
C MET A 1 7.69 0.17 -10.16
N LEU A 2 7.77 1.05 -9.15
CA LEU A 2 6.61 1.35 -8.26
C LEU A 2 5.37 1.82 -9.04
N LEU A 3 5.56 2.60 -10.10
CA LEU A 3 4.47 3.09 -10.94
C LEU A 3 3.75 1.96 -11.68
N ASP A 4 4.50 1.02 -12.25
CA ASP A 4 3.93 -0.14 -12.95
C ASP A 4 3.09 -0.98 -11.97
N TYR A 5 3.64 -1.21 -10.76
CA TYR A 5 2.93 -1.93 -9.70
C TYR A 5 1.62 -1.24 -9.30
N LEU A 6 1.62 0.08 -9.09
CA LEU A 6 0.42 0.83 -8.75
C LEU A 6 -0.63 0.80 -9.87
N THR A 7 -0.17 0.72 -11.13
CA THR A 7 -1.06 0.59 -12.30
C THR A 7 -1.72 -0.77 -12.31
N GLU A 8 -0.94 -1.84 -12.18
CA GLU A 8 -1.47 -3.22 -12.07
C GLU A 8 -2.41 -3.40 -10.88
N LEU A 9 -2.06 -2.82 -9.73
CA LEU A 9 -2.88 -2.88 -8.53
C LEU A 9 -4.23 -2.19 -8.74
N LYS A 10 -4.23 -1.01 -9.36
CA LYS A 10 -5.45 -0.27 -9.70
C LYS A 10 -6.32 -1.04 -10.67
N ASP A 11 -5.74 -1.68 -11.67
CA ASP A 11 -6.48 -2.46 -12.66
C ASP A 11 -7.06 -3.76 -12.07
N SER A 12 -6.48 -4.26 -10.97
CA SER A 12 -6.96 -5.45 -10.25
C SER A 12 -8.09 -5.19 -9.26
N LEU A 13 -8.39 -3.93 -8.94
CA LEU A 13 -9.37 -3.51 -7.94
C LEU A 13 -10.41 -2.57 -8.56
N SER A 14 -11.58 -2.44 -7.91
CA SER A 14 -12.48 -1.36 -8.25
C SER A 14 -11.88 -0.01 -7.85
N GLU A 15 -12.34 1.10 -8.45
CA GLU A 15 -11.81 2.43 -8.11
C GLU A 15 -12.01 2.78 -6.63
N SER A 16 -13.13 2.37 -6.03
CA SER A 16 -13.40 2.57 -4.59
C SER A 16 -12.46 1.74 -3.74
N ASP A 17 -12.30 0.44 -4.05
CA ASP A 17 -11.44 -0.45 -3.26
C ASP A 17 -9.98 -0.02 -3.35
N PHE A 18 -9.54 0.43 -4.53
CA PHE A 18 -8.20 0.97 -4.69
C PHE A 18 -7.97 2.23 -3.85
N LYS A 19 -8.95 3.14 -3.78
CA LYS A 19 -8.83 4.35 -2.94
C LYS A 19 -8.75 4.00 -1.46
N ASP A 20 -9.64 3.14 -0.99
CA ASP A 20 -9.66 2.72 0.41
C ASP A 20 -8.37 1.97 0.79
N PHE A 21 -7.89 1.09 -0.10
CA PHE A 21 -6.62 0.38 0.05
C PHE A 21 -5.43 1.33 0.19
N ILE A 22 -5.32 2.34 -0.68
CA ILE A 22 -4.22 3.32 -0.62
C ILE A 22 -4.30 4.18 0.65
N ILE A 23 -5.52 4.54 1.10
CA ILE A 23 -5.71 5.30 2.35
C ILE A 23 -5.18 4.52 3.55
N ASP A 24 -5.45 3.21 3.62
CA ASP A 24 -4.96 2.38 4.72
C ASP A 24 -3.44 2.25 4.72
N ILE A 25 -2.82 2.15 3.54
CA ILE A 25 -1.35 2.15 3.41
C ILE A 25 -0.75 3.49 3.82
N GLU A 26 -1.31 4.61 3.35
CA GLU A 26 -0.82 5.94 3.75
C GLU A 26 -0.91 6.13 5.26
N ARG A 27 -1.98 5.65 5.89
CA ARG A 27 -2.13 5.70 7.36
C ARG A 27 -1.05 4.90 8.06
N ASP A 28 -0.79 3.67 7.64
CA ASP A 28 0.25 2.83 8.23
C ASP A 28 1.63 3.48 8.10
N ILE A 29 1.99 3.93 6.89
CA ILE A 29 3.26 4.62 6.63
C ILE A 29 3.38 5.89 7.47
N LYS A 30 2.31 6.67 7.57
CA LYS A 30 2.29 7.92 8.35
C LYS A 30 2.48 7.63 9.84
N ILE A 31 1.78 6.64 10.39
CA ILE A 31 1.93 6.22 11.78
C ILE A 31 3.36 5.73 12.02
N ASN A 32 3.90 4.92 11.12
CA ASN A 32 5.25 4.39 11.21
C ASN A 32 6.32 5.49 11.20
N ARG A 33 6.12 6.51 10.36
CA ARG A 33 7.00 7.68 10.30
C ARG A 33 6.91 8.56 11.55
N ILE A 34 5.70 8.90 12.00
CA ILE A 34 5.50 9.82 13.14
C ILE A 34 5.94 9.16 14.44
N SER A 35 5.59 7.89 14.65
CA SER A 35 5.78 7.21 15.92
C SER A 35 7.18 6.60 16.08
N PHE A 36 7.79 6.15 14.98
CA PHE A 36 9.06 5.41 15.03
C PHE A 36 10.17 6.04 14.19
N GLY A 37 9.93 7.16 13.50
CA GLY A 37 10.91 7.79 12.63
C GLY A 37 11.31 6.95 11.41
N LYS A 38 10.56 5.88 11.11
CA LYS A 38 10.85 4.98 9.99
C LYS A 38 10.52 5.65 8.66
N ARG A 39 11.41 5.52 7.69
CA ARG A 39 11.16 5.91 6.30
C ARG A 39 10.78 4.67 5.51
N THR A 40 9.90 4.84 4.53
CA THR A 40 9.45 3.76 3.65
C THR A 40 9.99 4.02 2.26
N SER A 41 10.83 3.11 1.78
CA SER A 41 11.29 3.06 0.38
C SER A 41 10.21 2.51 -0.54
N SER A 42 10.37 2.70 -1.85
CA SER A 42 9.44 2.14 -2.84
C SER A 42 9.32 0.61 -2.76
N ARG A 43 10.40 -0.09 -2.40
CA ARG A 43 10.39 -1.54 -2.23
C ARG A 43 9.60 -1.97 -0.98
N GLU A 44 9.78 -1.25 0.12
CA GLU A 44 9.02 -1.50 1.35
C GLU A 44 7.53 -1.20 1.15
N PHE A 45 7.20 -0.14 0.39
CA PHE A 45 5.82 0.16 0.01
C PHE A 45 5.17 -1.03 -0.70
N ILE A 46 5.81 -1.57 -1.74
CA ILE A 46 5.30 -2.73 -2.49
C ILE A 46 5.09 -3.92 -1.55
N ASN A 47 6.04 -4.21 -0.65
CA ASN A 47 5.89 -5.29 0.31
C ASN A 47 4.69 -5.10 1.26
N ILE A 48 4.43 -3.87 1.70
CA ILE A 48 3.26 -3.56 2.54
C ILE A 48 1.96 -3.82 1.76
N CYS A 49 1.91 -3.41 0.49
CA CYS A 49 0.76 -3.69 -0.37
C CYS A 49 0.50 -5.19 -0.51
N GLU A 50 1.53 -6.00 -0.77
CA GLU A 50 1.38 -7.46 -0.91
C GLU A 50 0.90 -8.13 0.39
N ILE A 51 1.39 -7.67 1.54
CA ILE A 51 0.94 -8.17 2.85
C ILE A 51 -0.54 -7.88 3.08
N LEU A 52 -0.97 -6.64 2.78
CA LEU A 52 -2.38 -6.25 2.94
C LEU A 52 -3.29 -6.95 1.95
N LYS A 53 -2.86 -7.10 0.70
CA LYS A 53 -3.59 -7.85 -0.32
C LYS A 53 -3.81 -9.31 0.10
N GLY A 54 -2.77 -9.98 0.59
CA GLY A 54 -2.86 -11.34 1.12
C GLY A 54 -3.68 -11.46 2.42
N ALA A 55 -3.95 -10.36 3.12
CA ALA A 55 -4.87 -10.33 4.25
C ALA A 55 -6.34 -10.15 3.82
N LEU A 56 -6.59 -9.46 2.70
CA LEU A 56 -7.93 -9.25 2.13
C LEU A 56 -8.47 -10.48 1.40
N GLU A 57 -7.60 -11.33 0.86
CA GLU A 57 -7.98 -12.56 0.15
C GLU A 57 -8.30 -13.76 1.09
N ARG A 58 -8.22 -13.58 2.41
CA ARG A 58 -8.50 -14.60 3.43
C ARG A 58 -9.85 -14.39 4.10
#